data_AF-A0A2M3ZDT3-F1
#
_entry.id   AF-A0A2M3ZDT3-F1
#
_cell.length_a   1.000
_cell.length_b   1.000
_cell.length_c   1.000
_cell.angle_alpha   90.00
_cell.angle_beta   90.00
_cell.angle_gamma   90.00
#
_symmetry.space_group_name_H-M   'P 1'
#
loop_
_entity.id
_entity.type
_entity.pdbx_description
1 polymer ?
#
loop_
_entity_poly.entity_id
_entity_poly.type
_entity_poly.pdbx_seq_one_letter_code
_entity_poly.pdbx_strand_id
1 'polypeptide(L)'
;NSQCRYSKGPWTECDAKTNTRSRTLSLKKGETSCVQTRTIQKKCKKACRYDKGAWSDCDNNGQMSRTDNLKQTSDATCQTTRVVNKNCSQGKSKDKQNKPPKAEKKEKGLRRSQAKNHQ
;
A
#
# COMPACT_ATOMS: atom_id res chain seq x y z
N ASN A 1 -6.65 -20.90 37.71
CA ASN A 1 -7.44 -20.15 36.71
C ASN A 1 -7.02 -20.62 35.32
N SER A 2 -7.60 -21.72 34.84
CA SER A 2 -7.15 -22.45 33.65
C SER A 2 -7.86 -21.98 32.37
N GLN A 3 -7.68 -20.71 32.02
CA GLN A 3 -8.28 -20.20 30.78
C GLN A 3 -7.44 -20.59 29.56
N CYS A 4 -8.02 -21.31 28.61
CA CYS A 4 -7.37 -21.66 27.34
C CYS A 4 -6.88 -20.38 26.62
N ARG A 5 -5.57 -20.26 26.38
CA ARG A 5 -4.95 -19.10 25.73
C ARG A 5 -4.60 -19.41 24.27
N TYR A 6 -4.94 -18.49 23.37
CA TYR A 6 -4.79 -18.67 21.92
C TYR A 6 -3.95 -17.57 21.26
N SER A 7 -3.15 -17.95 20.26
CA SER A 7 -2.59 -17.05 19.25
C SER A 7 -3.69 -16.63 18.30
N LYS A 8 -3.63 -15.40 17.80
CA LYS A 8 -4.49 -14.93 16.71
C LYS A 8 -3.66 -14.92 15.43
N GLY A 9 -4.11 -15.65 14.41
CA GLY A 9 -3.60 -15.51 13.05
C GLY A 9 -4.05 -14.21 12.38
N PRO A 10 -3.58 -13.96 11.14
CA PRO A 10 -4.06 -12.83 10.34
C PRO A 10 -5.55 -12.99 10.02
N TRP A 11 -6.22 -11.86 9.77
CA TRP A 11 -7.56 -11.89 9.18
C TRP A 11 -7.47 -12.24 7.71
N THR A 12 -8.38 -13.08 7.23
CA THR A 12 -8.59 -13.25 5.79
C THR A 12 -9.05 -11.94 5.16
N GLU A 13 -9.01 -11.91 3.84
CA GLU A 13 -9.78 -10.93 3.07
C GLU A 13 -11.28 -11.06 3.37
N CYS A 14 -12.02 -10.02 3.00
CA CYS A 14 -13.46 -10.03 3.16
C CYS A 14 -14.10 -10.92 2.09
N ASP A 15 -14.94 -11.85 2.52
CA ASP A 15 -15.82 -12.57 1.60
C ASP A 15 -16.89 -11.59 1.09
N ALA A 16 -16.93 -11.39 -0.22
CA ALA A 16 -17.85 -10.45 -0.86
C ALA A 16 -19.33 -10.89 -0.77
N LYS A 17 -19.60 -12.19 -0.65
CA LYS A 17 -20.98 -12.73 -0.56
C LYS A 17 -21.55 -12.55 0.84
N THR A 18 -20.76 -12.85 1.87
CA THR A 18 -21.25 -12.84 3.27
C THR A 18 -20.89 -11.57 4.04
N ASN A 19 -20.03 -10.70 3.48
CA ASN A 19 -19.48 -9.51 4.14
C ASN A 19 -18.83 -9.85 5.49
N THR A 20 -18.15 -11.00 5.54
CA THR A 20 -17.43 -11.48 6.72
C THR A 20 -15.99 -11.80 6.38
N ARG A 21 -15.11 -11.68 7.38
CA ARG A 21 -13.75 -12.20 7.33
C ARG A 21 -13.52 -13.09 8.54
N SER A 22 -12.68 -14.09 8.36
CA SER A 22 -12.36 -15.06 9.41
C SER A 22 -10.89 -14.94 9.83
N ARG A 23 -10.56 -15.49 10.98
CA ARG A 23 -9.17 -15.81 11.33
C ARG A 23 -9.12 -17.06 12.19
N THR A 24 -7.98 -17.73 12.11
CA THR A 24 -7.69 -18.90 12.91
C THR A 24 -7.07 -18.49 14.25
N LEU A 25 -7.51 -19.16 15.32
CA LEU A 25 -6.96 -19.10 16.66
C LEU A 25 -6.29 -20.44 16.97
N SER A 26 -4.98 -20.43 17.23
CA SER A 26 -4.22 -21.64 17.58
C SER A 26 -3.94 -21.66 19.07
N LEU A 27 -4.15 -22.81 19.72
CA LEU A 27 -3.91 -22.97 21.16
C LEU A 27 -2.42 -22.75 21.47
N LYS A 28 -2.14 -21.87 22.42
CA LYS A 28 -0.78 -21.67 22.97
C LYS A 28 -0.58 -22.41 24.29
N LYS A 29 -1.60 -22.37 25.15
CA LYS A 29 -1.57 -22.98 26.48
C LYS A 29 -2.99 -23.31 26.92
N GLY A 30 -3.20 -24.53 27.39
CA GLY A 30 -4.50 -25.00 27.85
C GLY A 30 -4.43 -26.43 28.35
N GLU A 31 -5.52 -26.91 28.92
CA GLU A 31 -5.72 -28.31 29.30
C GLU A 31 -6.10 -29.15 28.07
N THR A 32 -6.13 -30.47 28.21
CA THR A 32 -6.51 -31.40 27.14
C THR A 32 -7.94 -31.19 26.64
N SER A 33 -8.80 -30.59 27.45
CA SER A 33 -10.16 -30.17 27.08
C SER A 33 -10.20 -28.96 26.13
N CYS A 34 -9.11 -28.20 26.02
CA CYS A 34 -9.04 -27.03 25.13
C CYS A 34 -8.92 -27.47 23.67
N VAL A 35 -9.81 -26.96 22.82
CA VAL A 35 -9.72 -27.19 21.36
C VAL A 35 -8.41 -26.61 20.81
N GLN A 36 -7.68 -27.39 20.02
CA GLN A 36 -6.36 -27.02 19.46
C GLN A 36 -6.45 -25.82 18.50
N THR A 37 -7.48 -25.76 17.67
CA THR A 37 -7.68 -24.71 16.68
C THR A 37 -9.14 -24.28 16.64
N ARG A 38 -9.41 -22.98 16.61
CA ARG A 38 -10.76 -22.44 16.43
C ARG A 38 -10.77 -21.33 15.39
N THR A 39 -11.87 -21.20 14.66
CA THR A 39 -12.07 -20.08 13.74
C THR A 39 -13.00 -19.07 14.38
N ILE A 40 -12.67 -17.78 14.26
CA ILE A 40 -13.60 -16.70 14.59
C ILE A 40 -13.90 -15.88 13.35
N GLN A 41 -15.12 -15.39 13.27
CA GLN A 41 -15.58 -14.54 12.18
C GLN A 41 -15.97 -13.16 12.71
N LYS A 42 -15.87 -12.14 11.87
CA LYS A 42 -16.46 -10.84 12.11
C LYS A 42 -16.96 -10.22 10.81
N LYS A 43 -17.97 -9.36 10.91
CA LYS A 43 -18.39 -8.51 9.79
C LYS A 43 -17.23 -7.65 9.31
N CYS A 44 -17.07 -7.52 8.00
CA CYS A 44 -16.14 -6.55 7.46
C CYS A 44 -16.70 -5.14 7.69
N LYS A 45 -15.81 -4.14 7.73
CA LYS A 45 -16.27 -2.77 7.55
C LYS A 45 -16.69 -2.65 6.10
N LYS A 46 -17.88 -2.08 5.82
CA LYS A 46 -18.27 -1.65 4.48
C LYS A 46 -17.26 -0.62 4.02
N ALA A 47 -16.29 -1.06 3.23
CA ALA A 47 -15.28 -0.18 2.66
C ALA A 47 -15.48 -0.18 1.16
N CYS A 48 -15.98 0.92 0.63
CA CYS A 48 -15.96 1.17 -0.80
C CYS A 48 -14.49 1.35 -1.21
N ARG A 49 -13.91 0.34 -1.85
CA ARG A 49 -12.54 0.38 -2.37
C ARG A 49 -12.62 0.70 -3.85
N TYR A 50 -11.75 1.58 -4.32
CA TYR A 50 -11.75 1.99 -5.72
C TYR A 50 -10.37 1.84 -6.34
N ASP A 51 -10.33 1.41 -7.60
CA ASP A 51 -9.18 1.54 -8.48
C ASP A 51 -9.09 2.98 -8.98
N LYS A 52 -7.91 3.59 -8.80
CA LYS A 52 -7.71 5.01 -9.11
C LYS A 52 -7.49 5.18 -10.61
N GLY A 53 -8.25 6.08 -11.22
CA GLY A 53 -7.99 6.52 -12.59
C GLY A 53 -6.78 7.45 -12.69
N ALA A 54 -6.44 7.83 -13.92
CA ALA A 54 -5.49 8.89 -14.18
C ALA A 54 -6.08 10.25 -13.76
N TRP A 55 -5.23 11.15 -13.26
CA TRP A 55 -5.60 12.55 -13.10
C TRP A 55 -5.74 13.22 -14.45
N SER A 56 -6.76 14.07 -14.60
CA SER A 56 -6.86 15.00 -15.72
C SER A 56 -5.72 16.02 -15.66
N ASP A 57 -5.51 16.70 -16.78
CA ASP A 57 -4.76 17.95 -16.78
C ASP A 57 -5.43 18.99 -15.87
N CYS A 58 -4.64 19.99 -15.48
CA CYS A 58 -5.12 21.13 -14.73
C CYS A 58 -6.02 22.00 -15.60
N ASP A 59 -7.23 22.29 -15.12
CA ASP A 59 -8.09 23.28 -15.73
C ASP A 59 -7.57 24.71 -15.48
N ASN A 60 -8.23 25.68 -16.11
CA ASN A 60 -7.89 27.11 -15.97
C ASN A 60 -8.06 27.64 -14.53
N ASN A 61 -8.79 26.92 -13.67
CA ASN A 61 -8.97 27.24 -12.24
C ASN A 61 -7.92 26.56 -11.35
N GLY A 62 -6.96 25.85 -11.95
CA GLY A 62 -5.93 25.11 -11.22
C GLY A 62 -6.51 23.89 -10.47
N GLN A 63 -7.57 23.29 -10.97
CA GLN A 63 -8.12 22.03 -10.46
C GLN A 63 -7.86 20.88 -11.43
N MET A 64 -7.65 19.70 -10.88
CA MET A 64 -7.64 18.44 -11.63
C MET A 64 -8.64 17.48 -11.01
N SER A 65 -9.19 16.59 -11.83
CA SER A 65 -10.14 15.58 -11.40
C SER A 65 -9.69 14.20 -11.86
N ARG A 66 -10.13 13.16 -11.18
CA ARG A 66 -10.03 11.79 -11.67
C ARG A 66 -11.27 10.99 -11.33
N THR A 67 -11.55 9.99 -12.15
CA THR A 67 -12.61 9.02 -11.90
C THR A 67 -12.00 7.73 -11.35
N ASP A 68 -12.43 7.31 -10.16
CA ASP A 68 -12.07 6.03 -9.57
C ASP A 68 -13.22 5.02 -9.77
N ASN A 69 -12.89 3.76 -10.09
CA ASN A 69 -13.88 2.69 -10.31
C ASN A 69 -13.95 1.74 -9.12
N LEU A 70 -15.15 1.29 -8.74
CA LEU A 70 -15.36 0.41 -7.59
C LEU A 70 -14.71 -0.96 -7.83
N LYS A 71 -13.90 -1.42 -6.88
CA LYS A 71 -13.33 -2.77 -6.93
C LYS A 71 -14.43 -3.80 -6.71
N GLN A 72 -14.37 -4.92 -7.42
CA GLN A 72 -15.31 -6.05 -7.25
C GLN A 72 -15.35 -6.59 -5.82
N THR A 73 -14.26 -6.44 -5.06
CA THR A 73 -14.19 -6.83 -3.63
C THR A 73 -14.88 -5.86 -2.68
N SER A 74 -15.51 -4.79 -3.20
CA SER A 74 -16.20 -3.80 -2.39
C SER A 74 -17.66 -4.17 -2.15
N ASP A 75 -18.30 -3.47 -1.22
CA ASP A 75 -19.73 -3.62 -0.99
C ASP A 75 -20.54 -3.14 -2.22
N ALA A 76 -21.51 -3.94 -2.65
CA ALA A 76 -22.36 -3.64 -3.82
C ALA A 76 -23.26 -2.42 -3.61
N THR A 77 -23.46 -1.94 -2.36
CA THR A 77 -24.18 -0.70 -2.10
C THR A 77 -23.35 0.56 -2.37
N CYS A 78 -22.06 0.41 -2.67
CA CYS A 78 -21.19 1.53 -3.02
C CYS A 78 -21.47 2.04 -4.44
N GLN A 79 -21.21 3.32 -4.68
CA GLN A 79 -21.26 3.87 -6.04
C GLN A 79 -20.23 3.16 -6.93
N THR A 80 -20.63 2.79 -8.14
CA THR A 80 -19.79 2.07 -9.10
C THR A 80 -18.58 2.90 -9.53
N THR A 81 -18.73 4.22 -9.54
CA THR A 81 -17.65 5.18 -9.82
C THR A 81 -17.74 6.35 -8.85
N ARG A 82 -16.61 7.03 -8.64
CA ARG A 82 -16.59 8.32 -7.93
C ARG A 82 -15.61 9.27 -8.61
N VAL A 83 -15.92 10.56 -8.58
CA VAL A 83 -15.01 11.61 -9.02
C VAL A 83 -14.32 12.20 -7.80
N VAL A 84 -13.00 12.38 -7.90
CA VAL A 84 -12.18 13.02 -6.87
C VAL A 84 -11.53 14.24 -7.48
N ASN A 85 -11.67 15.39 -6.84
CA ASN A 85 -11.06 16.65 -7.25
C ASN A 85 -9.88 16.99 -6.35
N LYS A 86 -8.88 17.65 -6.91
CA LYS A 86 -7.74 18.19 -6.17
C LYS A 86 -7.26 19.46 -6.84
N ASN A 87 -6.78 20.42 -6.06
CA ASN A 87 -6.01 21.53 -6.60
C ASN A 87 -4.68 21.03 -7.18
N CYS A 88 -4.31 21.60 -8.32
CA CYS A 88 -3.00 21.46 -8.90
C CYS A 88 -1.96 22.02 -7.93
N SER A 89 -0.87 21.28 -7.75
CA SER A 89 0.24 21.73 -6.91
C SER A 89 0.99 22.87 -7.60
N GLN A 90 0.55 24.11 -7.40
CA GLN A 90 1.44 25.25 -7.57
C GLN A 90 2.35 25.33 -6.34
N GLY A 91 3.60 24.86 -6.48
CA GLY A 91 4.69 25.22 -5.57
C GLY A 91 5.13 24.16 -4.55
N LYS A 92 5.83 23.11 -5.01
CA LYS A 92 7.09 22.58 -4.40
C LYS A 92 7.92 21.84 -5.44
N SER A 93 8.39 22.54 -6.49
CA SER A 93 9.63 22.18 -7.21
C SER A 93 9.96 23.27 -8.24
N LYS A 94 10.52 24.39 -7.76
CA LYS A 94 11.27 25.34 -8.60
C LYS A 94 12.57 25.64 -7.87
N ASP A 95 13.42 24.62 -7.71
CA ASP A 95 14.86 24.80 -7.46
C ASP A 95 15.57 23.44 -7.62
N LYS A 96 15.76 23.05 -8.89
CA LYS A 96 16.90 22.24 -9.39
C LYS A 96 16.71 21.96 -10.88
N GLN A 97 16.68 23.02 -11.68
CA GLN A 97 16.92 22.89 -13.11
C GLN A 97 17.96 23.93 -13.52
N ASN A 98 19.21 23.65 -13.21
CA ASN A 98 20.32 24.06 -14.07
C ASN A 98 21.54 23.17 -13.78
N LYS A 99 21.52 21.96 -14.35
CA LYS A 99 22.76 21.28 -14.69
C LYS A 99 22.63 20.80 -16.15
N PRO A 100 23.42 21.34 -17.08
CA PRO A 100 23.31 21.01 -18.51
C PRO A 100 23.68 19.55 -18.77
N PRO A 101 23.19 18.96 -19.89
CA PRO A 101 23.45 17.57 -20.23
C PRO A 101 24.86 17.37 -20.80
N LYS A 102 25.55 16.38 -20.23
CA LYS A 102 26.56 15.44 -20.75
C LYS A 102 27.32 15.82 -22.05
N ALA A 103 28.65 15.92 -21.94
CA ALA A 103 29.57 15.70 -23.06
C ALA A 103 30.52 14.53 -22.73
N GLU A 104 30.52 13.53 -23.61
CA GLU A 104 31.49 12.44 -23.64
C GLU A 104 32.84 12.88 -24.22
N LYS A 105 33.87 12.11 -23.83
CA LYS A 105 35.12 11.77 -24.54
C LYS A 105 36.42 12.56 -24.26
N LYS A 106 37.40 11.69 -23.93
CA LYS A 106 38.84 11.65 -24.25
C LYS A 106 39.84 12.26 -23.26
N GLU A 107 40.48 11.33 -22.53
CA GLU A 107 41.92 11.05 -22.57
C GLU A 107 42.89 12.17 -22.15
N LYS A 108 43.58 11.99 -21.01
CA LYS A 108 45.05 11.76 -20.93
C LYS A 108 45.60 11.98 -19.51
N GLY A 109 46.38 11.01 -19.04
CA GLY A 109 47.42 11.15 -18.01
C GLY A 109 46.92 11.31 -16.57
N LEU A 110 47.65 10.95 -15.52
CA LEU A 110 48.93 10.26 -15.36
C LEU A 110 49.02 9.98 -13.84
N ARG A 111 49.19 8.71 -13.46
CA ARG A 111 49.93 8.19 -12.29
C ARG A 111 49.65 8.78 -10.88
N ARG A 112 49.22 7.90 -9.96
CA ARG A 112 50.05 7.28 -8.90
C ARG A 112 49.23 7.02 -7.62
N SER A 113 48.65 5.83 -7.50
CA SER A 113 48.19 5.30 -6.21
C SER A 113 49.33 4.46 -5.60
N GLN A 114 49.94 4.94 -4.52
CA GLN A 114 50.79 4.09 -3.67
C GLN A 114 49.88 3.21 -2.82
N ALA A 115 49.98 1.91 -3.05
CA ALA A 115 49.49 0.87 -2.15
C ALA A 115 50.32 0.89 -0.86
N LYS A 116 49.67 0.89 0.31
CA LYS A 116 50.26 0.39 1.54
C LYS A 116 49.91 -1.08 1.63
N ASN A 117 50.93 -1.90 1.42
CA ASN A 117 50.87 -3.35 1.49
C ASN A 117 50.77 -3.81 2.95
N HIS A 118 50.00 -4.86 3.18
CA HIS A 118 50.09 -5.71 4.35
C HIS A 118 51.39 -6.52 4.26
N GLN A 119 52.23 -6.46 5.29
CA GLN A 119 52.87 -7.62 5.91
C GLN A 119 53.42 -7.22 7.27
#